data_AF-A0A5N7CRB7-F1
#
_entry.id   AF-A0A5N7CRB7-F1
#
_cell.length_a   1.000
_cell.length_b   1.000
_cell.length_c   1.000
_cell.angle_alpha   90.00
_cell.angle_beta   90.00
_cell.angle_gamma   90.00
#
_symmetry.space_group_name_H-M   'P 1'
#
loop_
_entity.id
_entity.type
_entity.pdbx_description
1 polymer ?
#
loop_
_entity_poly.entity_id
_entity_poly.type
_entity_poly.pdbx_seq_one_letter_code
_entity_poly.pdbx_strand_id
1 'polypeptide(L)'
;MSVAKVFEAAPMLHPPRPSAKVTCRFLLNGKKVIIVACMDARLGDPARALGLEEGDAHVTRNAGGRVTDALRTIIISQQLLGTRETVVVYHLC
;
A
#
# COMPACT_ATOMS: atom_id res chain seq x y z
N MET A 1 -5.62 -24.38 -6.13
CA MET A 1 -4.25 -23.91 -6.47
C MET A 1 -3.68 -23.27 -5.21
N SER A 2 -2.54 -23.76 -4.70
CA SER A 2 -2.00 -23.36 -3.38
C SER A 2 -1.63 -21.88 -3.35
N VAL A 3 -2.02 -21.17 -2.28
CA VAL A 3 -1.60 -19.79 -1.97
C VAL A 3 -0.06 -19.67 -1.96
N ALA A 4 0.66 -20.77 -1.68
CA ALA A 4 2.12 -20.81 -1.76
C ALA A 4 2.67 -20.53 -3.17
N LYS A 5 1.98 -21.01 -4.24
CA LYS A 5 2.40 -20.73 -5.63
C LYS A 5 2.26 -19.25 -6.01
N VAL A 6 1.33 -18.53 -5.39
CA VAL A 6 1.18 -17.07 -5.56
C VAL A 6 2.30 -16.33 -4.85
N PHE A 7 2.75 -16.84 -3.69
CA PHE A 7 3.86 -16.25 -2.93
C PHE A 7 5.22 -16.46 -3.62
N GLU A 8 5.45 -17.62 -4.24
CA GLU A 8 6.65 -17.89 -5.04
C GLU A 8 6.70 -17.09 -6.36
N ALA A 9 5.54 -16.70 -6.91
CA ALA A 9 5.45 -15.89 -8.13
C ALA A 9 5.50 -14.37 -7.87
N ALA A 10 5.21 -13.92 -6.65
CA ALA A 10 5.25 -12.50 -6.27
C ALA A 10 6.59 -11.77 -6.61
N PRO A 11 7.78 -12.38 -6.42
CA PRO A 11 9.04 -11.75 -6.82
C PRO A 11 9.29 -11.76 -8.34
N MET A 12 8.60 -12.60 -9.12
CA MET A 12 8.75 -12.66 -10.59
C MET A 12 7.89 -11.62 -11.32
N LEU A 13 6.77 -11.21 -10.71
CA LEU A 13 5.88 -10.18 -11.26
C LEU A 13 6.42 -8.75 -11.05
N HIS A 14 7.37 -8.56 -10.13
CA HIS A 14 7.95 -7.25 -9.80
C HIS A 14 9.48 -7.34 -9.83
N PRO A 15 10.12 -7.28 -11.01
CA PRO A 15 11.57 -7.29 -11.08
C PRO A 15 12.15 -6.07 -10.33
N PRO A 16 13.20 -6.23 -9.51
CA PRO A 16 13.85 -5.11 -8.86
C PRO A 16 14.46 -4.20 -9.94
N ARG A 17 14.00 -2.95 -10.01
CA ARG A 17 14.51 -1.98 -10.99
C ARG A 17 16.02 -1.76 -10.79
N PRO A 18 16.83 -1.69 -11.87
CA PRO A 18 18.30 -1.66 -11.83
C PRO A 18 18.93 -0.36 -11.25
N SER A 19 18.17 0.52 -10.61
CA SER A 19 18.67 1.71 -9.89
C SER A 19 18.79 1.50 -8.38
N ALA A 20 18.85 0.24 -7.94
CA ALA A 20 19.04 -0.20 -6.56
C ALA A 20 20.34 0.36 -5.93
N LYS A 21 20.27 1.60 -5.43
CA LYS A 21 21.10 2.07 -4.32
C LYS A 21 20.24 1.98 -3.07
N VAL A 22 20.61 1.06 -2.17
CA VAL A 22 20.02 0.86 -0.85
C VAL A 22 20.20 2.14 -0.02
N THR A 23 19.29 3.07 -0.25
CA THR A 23 19.14 4.30 0.51
C THR A 23 17.67 4.37 0.87
N CYS A 24 17.39 4.79 2.11
CA CYS A 24 16.08 4.88 2.76
C CYS A 24 14.98 5.65 1.97
N ARG A 25 15.29 6.13 0.76
CA ARG A 25 14.38 6.77 -0.18
C ARG A 25 13.37 5.81 -0.82
N PHE A 26 13.56 4.48 -0.72
CA PHE A 26 12.59 3.49 -1.17
C PHE A 26 11.31 3.43 -0.30
N LEU A 27 11.36 3.97 0.93
CA LEU A 27 10.20 4.08 1.83
C LEU A 27 9.44 5.40 1.67
N LEU A 28 9.94 6.31 0.85
CA LEU A 28 9.26 7.57 0.57
C LEU A 28 8.28 7.36 -0.56
N ASN A 29 7.02 7.57 -0.26
CA ASN A 29 5.98 7.67 -1.26
C ASN A 29 6.21 8.91 -2.15
N GLY A 30 6.16 8.73 -3.49
CA GLY A 30 6.28 9.80 -4.49
C GLY A 30 5.19 10.91 -4.44
N LYS A 31 3.95 10.57 -4.09
CA LYS A 31 2.80 11.47 -3.93
C LYS A 31 2.50 11.86 -2.48
N LYS A 32 3.18 11.28 -1.48
CA LYS A 32 2.97 11.51 -0.03
C LYS A 32 1.53 11.22 0.44
N VAL A 33 0.94 10.14 -0.05
CA VAL A 33 -0.43 9.67 0.28
C VAL A 33 -0.42 8.35 1.06
N ILE A 34 -1.31 8.18 2.03
CA ILE A 34 -1.63 6.87 2.61
C ILE A 34 -3.09 6.51 2.32
N ILE A 35 -3.30 5.30 1.82
CA ILE A 35 -4.61 4.74 1.53
C ILE A 35 -4.94 3.73 2.62
N VAL A 36 -6.07 3.92 3.28
CA VAL A 36 -6.69 2.98 4.21
C VAL A 36 -7.83 2.29 3.47
N ALA A 37 -7.71 0.99 3.22
CA ALA A 37 -8.68 0.22 2.45
C ALA A 37 -9.14 -1.04 3.21
N CYS A 38 -10.26 -1.63 2.78
CA CYS A 38 -10.68 -2.92 3.32
C CYS A 38 -9.81 -4.07 2.80
N MET A 39 -9.72 -5.14 3.60
CA MET A 39 -9.15 -6.43 3.20
C MET A 39 -10.01 -7.22 2.20
N ASP A 40 -11.23 -6.76 1.85
CA ASP A 40 -12.11 -7.45 0.89
C ASP A 40 -11.38 -7.78 -0.44
N ALA A 41 -11.42 -9.05 -0.82
CA ALA A 41 -10.69 -9.59 -1.97
C ALA A 41 -11.17 -9.00 -3.31
N ARG A 42 -12.42 -8.51 -3.38
CA ARG A 42 -13.01 -7.93 -4.60
C ARG A 42 -12.49 -6.53 -4.88
N LEU A 43 -11.98 -5.84 -3.87
CA LEU A 43 -11.43 -4.48 -4.01
C LEU A 43 -10.13 -4.46 -4.84
N GLY A 44 -9.49 -5.62 -5.07
CA GLY A 44 -8.28 -5.71 -5.87
C GLY A 44 -7.11 -4.94 -5.24
N ASP A 45 -6.36 -4.20 -6.08
CA ASP A 45 -5.32 -3.28 -5.65
C ASP A 45 -5.86 -1.84 -5.52
N PRO A 46 -5.99 -1.30 -4.29
CA PRO A 46 -6.56 0.03 -4.08
C PRO A 46 -5.68 1.17 -4.62
N ALA A 47 -4.37 0.97 -4.79
CA ALA A 47 -3.51 1.98 -5.40
C ALA A 47 -3.80 2.12 -6.90
N ARG A 48 -3.81 1.00 -7.64
CA ARG A 48 -4.19 0.98 -9.06
C ARG A 48 -5.62 1.46 -9.30
N ALA A 49 -6.56 1.15 -8.40
CA ALA A 49 -7.94 1.64 -8.50
C ALA A 49 -8.05 3.18 -8.45
N LEU A 50 -7.08 3.85 -7.81
CA LEU A 50 -6.96 5.31 -7.75
C LEU A 50 -6.03 5.88 -8.83
N GLY A 51 -5.54 5.06 -9.76
CA GLY A 51 -4.62 5.48 -10.81
C GLY A 51 -3.21 5.78 -10.32
N LEU A 52 -2.81 5.21 -9.17
CA LEU A 52 -1.46 5.37 -8.60
C LEU A 52 -0.56 4.20 -9.00
N GLU A 53 0.73 4.49 -9.20
CA GLU A 53 1.73 3.48 -9.50
C GLU A 53 2.38 2.89 -8.24
N GLU A 54 3.11 1.79 -8.40
CA GLU A 54 3.87 1.19 -7.30
C GLU A 54 4.95 2.15 -6.79
N GLY A 55 4.83 2.52 -5.51
CA GLY A 55 5.68 3.53 -4.86
C GLY A 55 5.04 4.91 -4.70
N ASP A 56 3.84 5.14 -5.25
CA ASP A 56 3.10 6.41 -5.12
C ASP A 56 2.14 6.45 -3.92
N ALA A 57 1.92 5.34 -3.22
CA ALA A 57 0.98 5.25 -2.11
C ALA A 57 1.50 4.31 -1.02
N HIS A 58 1.35 4.70 0.26
CA HIS A 58 1.34 3.69 1.32
C HIS A 58 -0.05 3.08 1.35
N VAL A 59 -0.14 1.75 1.26
CA VAL A 59 -1.42 1.05 1.28
C VAL A 59 -1.52 0.26 2.58
N THR A 60 -2.50 0.61 3.43
CA THR A 60 -2.82 -0.15 4.63
C THR A 60 -4.22 -0.75 4.50
N ARG A 61 -4.33 -2.06 4.75
CA ARG A 61 -5.59 -2.81 4.62
C ARG A 61 -5.96 -3.46 5.94
N ASN A 62 -7.21 -3.32 6.36
CA ASN A 62 -7.74 -3.98 7.55
C ASN A 62 -9.21 -4.39 7.35
N ALA A 63 -9.79 -5.08 8.34
CA ALA A 63 -11.18 -5.49 8.28
C ALA A 63 -12.10 -4.25 8.27
N GLY A 64 -12.73 -4.00 7.12
CA GLY A 64 -13.69 -2.92 6.95
C GLY A 64 -13.11 -1.52 6.75
N GLY A 65 -11.80 -1.35 6.48
CA GLY A 65 -11.21 -0.02 6.22
C GLY A 65 -11.28 0.95 7.41
N ARG A 66 -11.18 0.42 8.63
CA ARG A 66 -11.35 1.19 9.87
C ARG A 66 -10.11 2.03 10.18
N VAL A 67 -10.29 3.35 10.28
CA VAL A 67 -9.20 4.29 10.55
C VAL A 67 -8.59 4.06 11.94
N THR A 68 -9.41 3.67 12.93
CA THR A 68 -8.97 3.38 14.30
C THR A 68 -7.87 2.31 14.33
N ASP A 69 -8.05 1.24 13.57
CA ASP A 69 -7.12 0.11 13.56
C ASP A 69 -5.86 0.43 12.73
N ALA A 70 -5.98 1.38 11.81
CA ALA A 70 -4.90 1.88 10.96
C ALA A 70 -4.12 3.05 11.59
N LEU A 71 -4.56 3.60 12.73
CA LEU A 71 -4.07 4.87 13.28
C LEU A 71 -2.56 4.85 13.56
N ARG A 72 -2.04 3.75 14.13
CA ARG A 72 -0.59 3.58 14.36
C ARG A 72 0.21 3.66 13.04
N THR A 73 -0.33 3.08 11.98
CA THR A 73 0.30 3.03 10.66
C THR A 73 0.26 4.40 10.00
N ILE A 74 -0.87 5.11 10.13
CA ILE A 74 -1.03 6.48 9.65
C ILE A 74 -0.02 7.41 10.33
N ILE A 75 0.12 7.32 11.66
CA ILE A 75 1.09 8.14 12.41
C ILE A 75 2.51 7.89 11.93
N ILE A 76 2.92 6.61 11.80
CA ILE A 76 4.24 6.26 11.26
C ILE A 76 4.43 6.83 9.86
N SER A 77 3.44 6.69 9.00
CA SER A 77 3.45 7.18 7.62
C SER A 77 3.61 8.71 7.55
N GLN A 78 2.93 9.45 8.44
CA GLN A 78 2.99 10.91 8.46
C GLN A 78 4.28 11.42 9.12
N GLN A 79 4.65 10.89 10.28
CA GLN A 79 5.76 11.40 11.09
C GLN A 79 7.13 10.94 10.60
N LEU A 80 7.27 9.67 10.21
CA LEU A 80 8.56 9.11 9.80
C LEU A 80 8.76 9.14 8.28
N LEU A 81 7.68 9.00 7.52
CA LEU A 81 7.74 8.87 6.06
C LEU A 81 7.18 10.09 5.30
N GLY A 82 6.75 11.14 6.00
CA GLY A 82 6.39 12.43 5.42
C GLY A 82 5.12 12.46 4.58
N THR A 83 4.20 11.52 4.81
CA THR A 83 2.88 11.48 4.18
C THR A 83 2.04 12.66 4.67
N ARG A 84 1.28 13.31 3.77
CA ARG A 84 0.44 14.46 4.10
C ARG A 84 -1.05 14.24 3.86
N GLU A 85 -1.39 13.26 3.04
CA GLU A 85 -2.77 13.00 2.65
C GLU A 85 -3.16 11.59 3.05
N THR A 86 -4.39 11.44 3.55
CA THR A 86 -4.97 10.16 3.94
C THR A 86 -6.26 9.95 3.17
N VAL A 87 -6.32 8.87 2.39
CA VAL A 87 -7.49 8.46 1.60
C VAL A 87 -8.10 7.24 2.26
N VAL A 88 -9.41 7.24 2.48
CA VAL A 88 -10.13 6.10 3.07
C VAL A 88 -11.07 5.52 2.04
N VAL A 89 -10.91 4.23 1.76
CA VAL A 89 -11.68 3.49 0.75
C VAL A 89 -12.50 2.41 1.43
N TYR A 90 -13.81 2.61 1.43
CA TYR A 90 -14.79 1.59 1.81
C TYR A 90 -15.34 0.92 0.55
N HIS A 91 -15.65 -0.35 0.66
CA HIS A 91 -16.46 -1.03 -0.35
C HIS A 91 -17.86 -1.27 0.22
N LEU A 92 -18.84 -1.32 -0.68
CA LEU A 92 -20.16 -1.86 -0.37
C LEU A 92 -20.05 -3.39 -0.45
N CYS A 93 -20.71 -4.08 0.48
CA CYS A 93 -20.69 -5.55 0.53
C CYS A 93 -21.41 -6.17 -0.66
#